data_AF-A0A1B0C7F8-F1
#
_entry.id   AF-A0A1B0C7F8-F1
#
_cell.length_a   1.000
_cell.length_b   1.000
_cell.length_c   1.000
_cell.angle_alpha   90.00
_cell.angle_beta   90.00
_cell.angle_gamma   90.00
#
_symmetry.space_group_name_H-M   'P 1'
#
loop_
_entity.id
_entity.type
_entity.pdbx_description
1 polymer ?
#
loop_
_entity_poly.entity_id
_entity_poly.type
_entity_poly.pdbx_seq_one_letter_code
_entity_poly.pdbx_strand_id
1 'polypeptide(L)'
;MARYLGPKLKLSRREGTDLFFKSGIRVIETKCKIDHLPGQHGIKKPRLSDYGIQLREKQKVRRLYGILEKQFKRYYQKSSKMKGNTGENLLKILESRLDNIVYRIGFGATRAESRQLIVHKSIMVNKKIISIPSYQLKPNDLIQVHPNSKKQSRIQASIEISKQKEKPSWIDIDLIKMEGLSNMQHSVTEFLKPRLVDIEQISKTHAKITLEPLERGFGHTLGNALRRILLSSMPGYAVTEVEIDGILHEYSIKEGIQEDILEILLNLKELAVIIQSNKDNAILSLSKSGVGIVTASDIIHDGSVEICHPEHILCHLTHEKSSIKMRIKVQKGRGYVPAVSRIHMEDRPIGRLLLDACYSPIERISYNVQAARVEQRTDLDKLIIDMETNGTIDPESAVRRAATILSEQLEAFIDLRDVRQPEIKEEKPEFDPILLRPVDDLELTVRSANCLKAESIHYIGDLVQRTEVELLKTPNLGKKSLTEIKDVLATRNLTLGMRLENWPPVSIS
;
A
#
# COMPACT_ATOMS: atom_id res chain seq x y z
N MET A 1 30.36 27.48 -3.57
CA MET A 1 30.13 28.39 -2.42
C MET A 1 31.29 28.42 -1.43
N ALA A 2 32.02 27.32 -1.24
CA ALA A 2 33.11 27.26 -0.26
C ALA A 2 34.30 28.23 -0.48
N ARG A 3 34.51 28.78 -1.69
CA ARG A 3 35.48 29.87 -1.98
C ARG A 3 35.06 30.85 -3.11
N TYR A 4 33.86 30.73 -3.69
CA TYR A 4 33.46 31.62 -4.81
C TYR A 4 32.88 32.92 -4.26
N LEU A 5 33.61 34.02 -4.45
CA LEU A 5 33.25 35.36 -3.98
C LEU A 5 32.50 36.19 -5.04
N GLY A 6 32.35 35.67 -6.26
CA GLY A 6 31.67 36.39 -7.34
C GLY A 6 30.13 36.40 -7.23
N PRO A 7 29.45 37.10 -8.15
CA PRO A 7 27.99 37.22 -8.15
C PRO A 7 27.28 35.86 -8.26
N LYS A 8 26.50 35.48 -7.23
CA LYS A 8 25.84 34.16 -7.17
C LYS A 8 24.86 33.91 -8.34
N LEU A 9 24.14 34.94 -8.79
CA LEU A 9 23.20 34.85 -9.92
C LEU A 9 23.88 34.61 -11.27
N LYS A 10 25.19 34.92 -11.38
CA LYS A 10 26.00 34.55 -12.55
C LYS A 10 26.07 33.03 -12.72
N LEU A 11 26.08 32.30 -11.61
CA LEU A 11 26.13 30.84 -11.62
C LEU A 11 24.77 30.24 -12.01
N SER A 12 23.66 30.77 -11.49
CA SER A 12 22.30 30.33 -11.84
C SER A 12 22.01 30.53 -13.32
N ARG A 13 22.35 31.71 -13.88
CA ARG A 13 22.24 31.98 -15.33
C ARG A 13 23.09 31.04 -16.18
N ARG A 14 24.28 30.67 -15.71
CA ARG A 14 25.17 29.76 -16.44
C ARG A 14 24.64 28.33 -16.50
N GLU A 15 23.95 27.87 -15.46
CA GLU A 15 23.37 26.52 -15.40
C GLU A 15 21.89 26.47 -15.83
N GLY A 16 21.31 27.61 -16.23
CA GLY A 16 19.93 27.71 -16.70
C GLY A 16 18.86 27.33 -15.67
N THR A 17 19.20 27.29 -14.37
CA THR A 17 18.34 26.79 -13.29
C THR A 17 18.59 27.56 -12.00
N ASP A 18 17.61 27.61 -11.08
CA ASP A 18 17.82 28.22 -9.78
C ASP A 18 18.66 27.32 -8.88
N LEU A 19 19.69 27.90 -8.30
CA LEU A 19 20.59 27.24 -7.36
C LEU A 19 20.24 27.59 -5.90
N PHE A 20 19.14 28.32 -5.68
CA PHE A 20 18.56 28.66 -4.37
C PHE A 20 19.53 29.42 -3.44
N PHE A 21 20.32 30.31 -4.04
CA PHE A 21 21.43 31.01 -3.37
C PHE A 21 21.07 32.31 -2.64
N LYS A 22 19.88 32.87 -2.91
CA LYS A 22 19.44 34.17 -2.34
C LYS A 22 18.06 34.08 -1.67
N SER A 23 17.05 33.56 -2.36
CA SER A 23 15.72 33.35 -1.78
C SER A 23 15.10 32.09 -2.38
N GLY A 24 14.35 31.35 -1.57
CA GLY A 24 13.66 30.14 -2.01
C GLY A 24 12.22 30.36 -2.48
N ILE A 25 11.67 31.58 -2.32
CA ILE A 25 10.27 31.92 -2.63
C ILE A 25 10.13 32.65 -3.96
N ARG A 26 11.02 33.62 -4.24
CA ARG A 26 10.90 34.41 -5.47
C ARG A 26 11.17 33.54 -6.69
N VAL A 27 10.35 33.67 -7.73
CA VAL A 27 10.54 32.99 -9.02
C VAL A 27 11.86 33.43 -9.64
N ILE A 28 12.56 32.53 -10.33
CA ILE A 28 13.89 32.81 -10.89
C ILE A 28 13.91 33.99 -11.87
N GLU A 29 12.83 34.19 -12.63
CA GLU A 29 12.68 35.29 -13.59
C GLU A 29 12.77 36.67 -12.92
N THR A 30 12.23 36.79 -11.71
CA THR A 30 12.33 38.03 -10.91
C THR A 30 13.74 38.30 -10.38
N LYS A 31 14.61 37.27 -10.32
CA LYS A 31 15.98 37.37 -9.77
C LYS A 31 16.99 37.74 -10.84
N CYS A 32 16.86 37.18 -12.04
CA CYS A 32 17.79 37.43 -13.13
C CYS A 32 17.20 37.00 -14.48
N LYS A 33 17.63 37.69 -15.55
CA LYS A 33 17.39 37.27 -16.94
C LYS A 33 18.12 35.94 -17.21
N ILE A 34 17.37 34.84 -17.22
CA ILE A 34 17.93 33.48 -17.34
C ILE A 34 18.32 33.13 -18.77
N ASP A 35 17.63 33.68 -19.75
CA ASP A 35 17.83 33.36 -21.17
C ASP A 35 19.18 33.80 -21.70
N HIS A 36 19.77 34.82 -21.08
CA HIS A 36 21.08 35.34 -21.44
C HIS A 36 22.17 34.72 -20.58
N LEU A 37 23.17 34.10 -21.19
CA LEU A 37 24.37 33.66 -20.47
C LEU A 37 25.22 34.87 -20.03
N PRO A 38 25.93 34.78 -18.89
CA PRO A 38 26.76 35.89 -18.43
C PRO A 38 27.93 36.18 -19.38
N GLY A 39 28.05 37.44 -19.83
CA GLY A 39 29.16 37.93 -20.65
C GLY A 39 28.99 37.71 -22.16
N GLN A 40 27.81 37.31 -22.63
CA GLN A 40 27.50 37.21 -24.05
C GLN A 40 26.55 38.34 -24.49
N HIS A 41 26.97 39.11 -25.50
CA HIS A 41 26.11 40.00 -26.27
C HIS A 41 25.63 39.23 -27.51
N GLY A 42 24.61 38.38 -27.34
CA GLY A 42 24.04 37.58 -28.43
C GLY A 42 23.29 36.32 -27.95
N ILE A 43 22.36 35.81 -28.77
CA ILE A 43 21.43 34.70 -28.44
C ILE A 43 22.00 33.32 -28.81
N LYS A 44 23.11 33.23 -29.56
CA LYS A 44 23.65 31.94 -30.02
C LYS A 44 24.28 31.15 -28.87
N LYS A 45 23.56 30.15 -28.37
CA LYS A 45 24.08 29.14 -27.44
C LYS A 45 24.88 28.09 -28.25
N PRO A 46 26.18 27.89 -27.98
CA PRO A 46 26.94 26.83 -28.64
C PRO A 46 26.39 25.46 -28.23
N ARG A 47 26.30 24.52 -29.18
CA ARG A 47 26.00 23.11 -28.86
C ARG A 47 27.15 22.56 -28.01
N LEU A 48 26.81 22.01 -26.84
CA LEU A 48 27.76 21.36 -25.96
C LEU A 48 28.01 19.94 -26.44
N SER A 49 29.24 19.44 -26.29
CA SER A 49 29.54 18.02 -26.42
C SER A 49 28.92 17.22 -25.27
N ASP A 50 28.82 15.90 -25.41
CA ASP A 50 28.30 15.02 -24.36
C ASP A 50 29.09 15.16 -23.04
N TYR A 51 30.42 15.26 -23.14
CA TYR A 51 31.27 15.57 -21.99
C TYR A 51 30.94 16.95 -21.38
N GLY A 52 30.66 17.94 -22.23
CA GLY A 52 30.23 19.27 -21.79
C GLY A 52 28.93 19.22 -20.99
N ILE A 53 27.94 18.44 -21.45
CA ILE A 53 26.66 18.25 -20.76
C ILE A 53 26.87 17.58 -19.40
N GLN A 54 27.63 16.47 -19.35
CA GLN A 54 27.94 15.77 -18.11
C GLN A 54 28.70 16.65 -17.11
N LEU A 55 29.65 17.44 -17.60
CA LEU A 55 30.39 18.40 -16.79
C LEU A 55 29.45 19.46 -16.21
N ARG A 56 28.48 19.96 -16.99
CA ARG A 56 27.47 20.92 -16.51
C ARG A 56 26.60 20.31 -15.41
N GLU A 57 26.08 19.10 -15.60
CA GLU A 57 25.28 18.42 -14.57
C GLU A 57 26.09 18.17 -13.28
N LYS A 58 27.34 17.71 -13.40
CA LYS A 58 28.27 17.60 -12.25
C LYS A 58 28.43 18.96 -11.53
N GLN A 59 28.63 20.04 -12.29
CA GLN A 59 28.80 21.38 -11.74
C GLN A 59 27.52 21.90 -11.07
N LYS A 60 26.35 21.60 -11.65
CA LYS A 60 25.02 21.95 -11.12
C LYS A 60 24.81 21.29 -9.76
N VAL A 61 24.97 19.96 -9.66
CA VAL A 61 24.85 19.21 -8.40
C VAL A 61 25.82 19.75 -7.35
N ARG A 62 27.09 19.95 -7.72
CA ARG A 62 28.11 20.51 -6.81
C ARG A 62 27.71 21.87 -6.23
N ARG A 63 27.15 22.75 -7.07
CA ARG A 63 26.76 24.10 -6.68
C ARG A 63 25.49 24.10 -5.84
N LEU A 64 24.51 23.30 -6.23
CA LEU A 64 23.25 23.13 -5.53
C LEU A 64 23.51 22.71 -4.08
N TYR A 65 24.28 21.64 -3.85
CA TYR A 65 24.63 21.17 -2.50
C TYR A 65 25.81 21.92 -1.84
N GLY A 66 26.40 22.92 -2.50
CA GLY A 66 27.41 23.80 -1.91
C GLY A 66 28.76 23.14 -1.57
N ILE A 67 29.10 22.01 -2.18
CA ILE A 67 30.28 21.19 -1.86
C ILE A 67 31.52 21.51 -2.71
N LEU A 68 32.71 21.20 -2.17
CA LEU A 68 34.00 21.34 -2.89
C LEU A 68 34.21 20.19 -3.88
N GLU A 69 35.04 20.41 -4.91
CA GLU A 69 35.37 19.37 -5.92
C GLU A 69 35.96 18.11 -5.28
N LYS A 70 36.90 18.29 -4.35
CA LYS A 70 37.53 17.18 -3.61
C LYS A 70 36.51 16.42 -2.77
N GLN A 71 35.52 17.11 -2.19
CA GLN A 71 34.43 16.47 -1.42
C GLN A 71 33.48 15.71 -2.34
N PHE A 72 33.09 16.31 -3.47
CA PHE A 72 32.25 15.64 -4.47
C PHE A 72 32.90 14.35 -4.97
N LYS A 73 34.21 14.38 -5.29
CA LYS A 73 34.96 13.19 -5.70
C LYS A 73 34.90 12.08 -4.64
N ARG A 74 35.05 12.43 -3.35
CA ARG A 74 34.97 11.46 -2.24
C ARG A 74 33.56 10.86 -2.11
N TYR A 75 32.52 11.67 -2.25
CA TYR A 75 31.14 11.17 -2.20
C TYR A 75 30.81 10.26 -3.38
N TYR A 76 31.29 10.60 -4.57
CA TYR A 76 31.17 9.74 -5.75
C TYR A 76 31.89 8.40 -5.59
N GLN A 77 33.11 8.41 -5.05
CA GLN A 77 33.83 7.17 -4.73
C GLN A 77 33.10 6.34 -3.67
N LYS A 78 32.46 6.98 -2.69
CA LYS A 78 31.64 6.31 -1.69
C LYS A 78 30.37 5.71 -2.30
N SER A 79 29.65 6.45 -3.14
CA SER A 79 28.43 5.97 -3.80
C SER A 79 28.71 4.85 -4.80
N SER A 80 29.84 4.90 -5.50
CA SER A 80 30.25 3.86 -6.45
C SER A 80 30.60 2.52 -5.77
N LYS A 81 30.99 2.55 -4.49
CA LYS A 81 31.23 1.33 -3.69
C LYS A 81 29.94 0.73 -3.13
N MET A 82 28.84 1.49 -3.11
CA MET A 82 27.55 1.01 -2.61
C MET A 82 26.81 0.26 -3.73
N LYS A 83 26.12 -0.83 -3.36
CA LYS A 83 25.27 -1.57 -4.31
C LYS A 83 24.11 -0.68 -4.80
N GLY A 84 23.70 -0.86 -6.06
CA GLY A 84 22.59 -0.10 -6.68
C GLY A 84 23.07 1.02 -7.61
N ASN A 85 22.13 1.87 -8.02
CA ASN A 85 22.40 2.99 -8.94
C ASN A 85 23.33 4.02 -8.28
N THR A 86 24.48 4.28 -8.91
CA THR A 86 25.52 5.18 -8.36
C THR A 86 25.05 6.63 -8.24
N GLY A 87 24.16 7.08 -9.13
CA GLY A 87 23.58 8.43 -9.13
C GLY A 87 22.62 8.64 -7.96
N GLU A 88 21.73 7.68 -7.72
CA GLU A 88 20.80 7.69 -6.59
C GLU A 88 21.55 7.60 -5.26
N ASN A 89 22.52 6.69 -5.16
CA ASN A 89 23.37 6.56 -3.99
C ASN A 89 24.12 7.86 -3.68
N LEU A 90 24.60 8.58 -4.71
CA LEU A 90 25.23 9.89 -4.54
C LEU A 90 24.23 10.92 -4.00
N LEU A 91 23.03 11.01 -4.58
CA LEU A 91 22.01 11.94 -4.12
C LEU A 91 21.56 11.63 -2.70
N LYS A 92 21.41 10.36 -2.33
CA LYS A 92 21.09 9.91 -0.98
C LYS A 92 22.14 10.38 0.04
N ILE A 93 23.42 10.22 -0.27
CA ILE A 93 24.53 10.69 0.59
C ILE A 93 24.56 12.22 0.70
N LEU A 94 24.15 12.93 -0.35
CA LEU A 94 24.11 14.39 -0.36
C LEU A 94 22.93 14.91 0.45
N GLU A 95 21.73 14.39 0.23
CA GLU A 95 20.52 14.79 0.99
C GLU A 95 20.59 14.33 2.45
N SER A 96 21.31 13.26 2.80
CA SER A 96 21.50 12.82 4.20
C SER A 96 22.41 13.70 5.06
N ARG A 97 22.99 14.76 4.48
CA ARG A 97 23.83 15.69 5.24
C ARG A 97 22.99 16.61 6.11
N LEU A 98 23.44 16.81 7.35
CA LEU A 98 22.77 17.67 8.32
C LEU A 98 22.48 19.07 7.78
N ASP A 99 23.41 19.69 7.05
CA ASP A 99 23.18 21.00 6.45
C ASP A 99 22.07 21.07 5.41
N ASN A 100 21.88 20.01 4.64
CA ASN A 100 20.80 19.92 3.67
C ASN A 100 19.47 19.65 4.37
N ILE A 101 19.44 18.76 5.36
CA ILE A 101 18.20 18.44 6.07
C ILE A 101 17.69 19.65 6.86
N VAL A 102 18.57 20.39 7.53
CA VAL A 102 18.22 21.65 8.21
C VAL A 102 17.65 22.69 7.25
N TYR A 103 18.20 22.77 6.03
CA TYR A 103 17.67 23.64 4.98
C TYR A 103 16.30 23.18 4.47
N ARG A 104 16.10 21.86 4.33
CA ARG A 104 14.85 21.25 3.86
C ARG A 104 13.72 21.35 4.90
N ILE A 105 14.05 21.22 6.19
CA ILE A 105 13.13 21.46 7.31
C ILE A 105 12.69 22.92 7.36
N GLY A 106 13.56 23.85 6.91
CA GLY A 106 13.25 25.27 6.87
C GLY A 106 13.79 26.08 8.04
N PHE A 107 14.68 25.53 8.87
CA PHE A 107 15.33 26.28 9.94
C PHE A 107 16.30 27.37 9.42
N GLY A 108 16.71 27.29 8.16
CA GLY A 108 17.47 28.34 7.48
C GLY A 108 16.93 28.64 6.08
N ALA A 109 16.93 29.91 5.68
CA ALA A 109 16.41 30.34 4.38
C ALA A 109 17.32 29.92 3.22
N THR A 110 18.62 29.71 3.48
CA THR A 110 19.60 29.19 2.51
C THR A 110 20.44 28.06 3.10
N ARG A 111 21.03 27.22 2.24
CA ARG A 111 21.99 26.17 2.68
C ARG A 111 23.21 26.76 3.40
N ALA A 112 23.67 27.95 3.00
CA ALA A 112 24.80 28.62 3.64
C ALA A 112 24.46 29.06 5.08
N GLU A 113 23.26 29.60 5.28
CA GLU A 113 22.74 29.95 6.60
C GLU A 113 22.52 28.72 7.47
N SER A 114 21.97 27.63 6.90
CA SER A 114 21.80 26.36 7.60
C SER A 114 23.13 25.80 8.10
N ARG A 115 24.18 25.89 7.27
CA ARG A 115 25.56 25.54 7.70
C ARG A 115 26.07 26.42 8.83
N GLN A 116 25.78 27.72 8.78
CA GLN A 116 26.20 28.65 9.83
C GLN A 116 25.53 28.33 11.17
N LEU A 117 24.22 28.03 11.16
CA LEU A 117 23.48 27.62 12.36
C LEU A 117 24.09 26.38 13.02
N ILE A 118 24.49 25.39 12.21
CA ILE A 118 25.16 24.19 12.71
C ILE A 118 26.52 24.53 13.33
N VAL A 119 27.36 25.30 12.64
CA VAL A 119 28.69 25.71 13.15
C VAL A 119 28.57 26.50 14.46
N HIS A 120 27.53 27.32 14.58
CA HIS A 120 27.23 28.11 15.78
C HIS A 120 26.55 27.29 16.89
N LYS A 121 26.46 25.95 16.77
CA LYS A 121 25.91 25.03 17.78
C LYS A 121 24.42 25.24 18.08
N SER A 122 23.66 25.80 17.14
CA SER A 122 22.21 26.05 17.31
C SER A 122 21.33 24.82 17.05
N ILE A 123 21.89 23.68 16.64
CA ILE A 123 21.14 22.49 16.18
C ILE A 123 21.60 21.26 16.95
N MET A 124 20.64 20.45 17.35
CA MET A 124 20.83 19.19 18.05
C MET A 124 20.28 18.03 17.23
N VAL A 125 20.96 16.88 17.31
CA VAL A 125 20.52 15.61 16.74
C VAL A 125 20.49 14.60 17.87
N ASN A 126 19.35 13.95 18.09
CA ASN A 126 19.15 12.99 19.19
C ASN A 126 19.62 13.56 20.55
N LYS A 127 19.24 14.81 20.83
CA LYS A 127 19.61 15.59 22.04
C LYS A 127 21.12 15.91 22.19
N LYS A 128 21.95 15.64 21.18
CA LYS A 128 23.38 16.01 21.16
C LYS A 128 23.64 17.19 20.24
N ILE A 129 24.46 18.15 20.70
CA ILE A 129 24.86 19.31 19.89
C ILE A 129 25.88 18.86 18.84
N ILE A 130 25.58 19.11 17.56
CA ILE A 130 26.47 18.79 16.45
C ILE A 130 26.93 20.09 15.78
N SER A 131 28.24 20.29 15.71
CA SER A 131 28.85 21.46 15.05
C SER A 131 29.36 21.18 13.62
N ILE A 132 29.23 19.94 13.14
CA ILE A 132 29.76 19.48 11.86
C ILE A 132 28.63 19.49 10.80
N PRO A 133 28.63 20.41 9.82
CA PRO A 133 27.55 20.49 8.83
C PRO A 133 27.49 19.29 7.88
N SER A 134 28.62 18.61 7.69
CA SER A 134 28.73 17.40 6.85
C SER A 134 28.39 16.11 7.60
N TYR A 135 27.86 16.20 8.83
CA TYR A 135 27.38 15.04 9.57
C TYR A 135 26.32 14.29 8.77
N GLN A 136 26.40 12.97 8.76
CA GLN A 136 25.52 12.09 8.00
C GLN A 136 24.46 11.55 8.94
N LEU A 137 23.20 11.92 8.69
CA LEU A 137 22.08 11.46 9.48
C LEU A 137 21.67 10.04 9.07
N LYS A 138 21.26 9.26 10.06
CA LYS A 138 20.61 7.96 9.87
C LYS A 138 19.09 8.18 9.75
N PRO A 139 18.37 7.25 9.12
CA PRO A 139 16.91 7.27 9.16
C PRO A 139 16.40 7.31 10.59
N ASN A 140 15.36 8.08 10.84
CA ASN A 140 14.69 8.30 12.12
C ASN A 140 15.51 9.07 13.16
N ASP A 141 16.60 9.74 12.77
CA ASP A 141 17.25 10.72 13.64
C ASP A 141 16.34 11.94 13.88
N LEU A 142 16.26 12.37 15.15
CA LEU A 142 15.47 13.51 15.59
C LEU A 142 16.32 14.78 15.59
N ILE A 143 15.91 15.78 14.82
CA ILE A 143 16.64 17.04 14.65
C ILE A 143 15.84 18.16 15.33
N GLN A 144 16.49 18.89 16.23
CA GLN A 144 15.84 19.93 17.01
C GLN A 144 16.68 21.21 17.04
N VAL A 145 16.03 22.36 17.11
CA VAL A 145 16.72 23.64 17.40
C VAL A 145 17.03 23.71 18.89
N HIS A 146 18.26 24.11 19.23
CA HIS A 146 18.69 24.29 20.62
C HIS A 146 17.78 25.32 21.34
N PRO A 147 17.35 25.09 22.60
CA PRO A 147 16.41 25.96 23.31
C PRO A 147 16.80 27.44 23.30
N ASN A 148 18.08 27.73 23.53
CA ASN A 148 18.59 29.12 23.54
C ASN A 148 18.51 29.81 22.17
N SER A 149 18.54 29.04 21.08
CA SER A 149 18.50 29.57 19.73
C SER A 149 17.07 29.69 19.18
N LYS A 150 16.05 29.11 19.83
CA LYS A 150 14.64 29.16 19.38
C LYS A 150 14.08 30.59 19.29
N LYS A 151 14.59 31.52 20.10
CA LYS A 151 14.19 32.94 20.10
C LYS A 151 14.90 33.78 19.02
N GLN A 152 15.81 33.21 18.25
CA GLN A 152 16.58 33.96 17.27
C GLN A 152 15.71 34.37 16.06
N SER A 153 15.69 35.67 15.76
CA SER A 153 14.87 36.25 14.68
C SER A 153 15.11 35.62 13.31
N ARG A 154 16.34 35.19 13.02
CA ARG A 154 16.72 34.52 11.75
C ARG A 154 16.00 33.19 11.54
N ILE A 155 15.86 32.40 12.61
CA ILE A 155 15.19 31.08 12.55
C ILE A 155 13.69 31.28 12.40
N GLN A 156 13.11 32.24 13.12
CA GLN A 156 11.69 32.58 13.00
C GLN A 156 11.32 33.05 11.59
N ALA A 157 12.09 33.98 11.01
CA ALA A 157 11.91 34.44 9.64
C ALA A 157 12.06 33.30 8.62
N SER A 158 13.00 32.36 8.86
CA SER A 158 13.21 31.20 7.98
C SER A 158 12.04 30.22 8.03
N ILE A 159 11.46 29.99 9.21
CA ILE A 159 10.27 29.14 9.39
C ILE A 159 9.06 29.74 8.69
N GLU A 160 8.86 31.06 8.80
CA GLU A 160 7.77 31.76 8.10
C GLU A 160 7.90 31.65 6.58
N ILE A 161 9.13 31.84 6.07
CA ILE A 161 9.48 31.60 4.66
C ILE A 161 9.21 30.14 4.25
N SER A 162 9.45 29.18 5.15
CA SER A 162 9.27 27.76 4.86
C SER A 162 7.81 27.33 4.82
N LYS A 163 6.89 28.05 5.47
CA LYS A 163 5.45 27.77 5.36
C LYS A 163 4.92 27.95 3.93
N GLN A 164 5.56 28.84 3.17
CA GLN A 164 5.23 29.10 1.76
C GLN A 164 5.89 28.11 0.80
N LYS A 165 6.81 27.27 1.28
CA LYS A 165 7.48 26.25 0.46
C LYS A 165 6.76 24.91 0.57
N GLU A 166 6.79 24.17 -0.53
CA GLU A 166 6.44 22.75 -0.53
C GLU A 166 7.36 21.98 0.41
N LYS A 167 6.76 21.22 1.32
CA LYS A 167 7.47 20.38 2.28
C LYS A 167 7.84 19.05 1.61
N PRO A 168 9.07 18.54 1.79
CA PRO A 168 9.43 17.21 1.30
C PRO A 168 8.65 16.13 2.05
N SER A 169 8.14 15.12 1.31
CA SER A 169 7.34 14.02 1.86
C SER A 169 8.10 13.12 2.85
N TRP A 170 9.43 13.11 2.80
CA TRP A 170 10.28 12.24 3.62
C TRP A 170 10.74 12.88 4.93
N ILE A 171 10.25 14.07 5.28
CA ILE A 171 10.56 14.73 6.56
C ILE A 171 9.25 15.11 7.26
N ASP A 172 9.05 14.55 8.45
CA ASP A 172 7.99 15.00 9.33
C ASP A 172 8.49 16.19 10.14
N ILE A 173 7.80 17.33 10.01
CA ILE A 173 8.22 18.59 10.61
C ILE A 173 7.14 19.06 11.59
N ASP A 174 7.50 19.13 12.86
CA ASP A 174 6.73 19.85 13.88
C ASP A 174 7.26 21.28 14.00
N LEU A 175 6.55 22.20 13.35
CA LEU A 175 6.90 23.62 13.34
C LEU A 175 6.68 24.30 14.70
N ILE A 176 5.83 23.75 15.57
CA ILE A 176 5.53 24.33 16.89
C ILE A 176 6.68 24.00 17.84
N LYS A 177 7.11 22.74 17.87
CA LYS A 177 8.23 22.31 18.72
C LYS A 177 9.60 22.68 18.13
N MET A 178 9.67 23.05 16.84
CA MET A 178 10.89 23.23 16.05
C MET A 178 11.72 21.95 15.99
N GLU A 179 11.04 20.86 15.64
CA GLU A 179 11.62 19.52 15.54
C GLU A 179 11.32 18.92 14.18
N GLY A 180 12.25 18.13 13.65
CA GLY A 180 12.08 17.40 12.41
C GLY A 180 12.57 15.97 12.58
N LEU A 181 11.74 15.01 12.20
CA LEU A 181 12.12 13.60 12.12
C LEU A 181 12.50 13.28 10.68
N SER A 182 13.72 12.79 10.47
CA SER A 182 14.15 12.41 9.13
C SER A 182 13.67 11.00 8.79
N ASN A 183 12.49 10.89 8.19
CA ASN A 183 11.98 9.65 7.61
C ASN A 183 12.59 9.40 6.23
N MET A 184 13.91 9.22 6.21
CA MET A 184 14.67 8.81 5.02
C MET A 184 14.29 7.40 4.50
N GLN A 185 13.33 6.75 5.16
CA GLN A 185 12.68 5.51 4.73
C GLN A 185 11.49 5.72 3.81
N HIS A 186 10.98 6.94 3.62
CA HIS A 186 10.23 7.25 2.41
C HIS A 186 11.23 7.26 1.27
N SER A 187 11.50 6.05 0.79
CA SER A 187 11.96 5.85 -0.55
C SER A 187 11.11 6.73 -1.47
N VAL A 188 11.76 7.31 -2.47
CA VAL A 188 11.10 7.95 -3.62
C VAL A 188 10.29 6.91 -4.44
N THR A 189 9.99 5.76 -3.84
CA THR A 189 9.42 4.53 -4.41
C THR A 189 8.08 4.19 -3.76
N GLU A 190 7.38 5.17 -3.19
CA GLU A 190 5.98 4.96 -2.83
C GLU A 190 5.14 5.24 -4.07
N PHE A 191 4.62 4.16 -4.66
CA PHE A 191 3.78 4.23 -5.85
C PHE A 191 2.58 5.12 -5.59
N LEU A 192 2.27 6.02 -6.53
CA LEU A 192 1.00 6.73 -6.51
C LEU A 192 -0.13 5.69 -6.54
N LYS A 193 -1.04 5.76 -5.57
CA LYS A 193 -2.23 4.92 -5.58
C LYS A 193 -3.18 5.46 -6.66
N PRO A 194 -3.50 4.67 -7.71
CA PRO A 194 -4.43 5.13 -8.73
C PRO A 194 -5.79 5.39 -8.11
N ARG A 195 -6.46 6.43 -8.58
CA ARG A 195 -7.86 6.69 -8.26
C ARG A 195 -8.69 6.40 -9.49
N LEU A 196 -9.91 5.93 -9.28
CA LEU A 196 -10.91 5.91 -10.33
C LEU A 196 -11.30 7.37 -10.58
N VAL A 197 -11.06 7.88 -11.78
CA VAL A 197 -11.25 9.30 -12.06
C VAL A 197 -12.52 9.55 -12.85
N ASP A 198 -12.79 8.70 -13.86
CA ASP A 198 -13.93 8.92 -14.74
C ASP A 198 -14.54 7.60 -15.23
N ILE A 199 -15.88 7.57 -15.29
CA ILE A 199 -16.67 6.50 -15.88
C ILE A 199 -17.61 7.15 -16.90
N GLU A 200 -17.29 6.98 -18.18
CA GLU A 200 -18.14 7.38 -19.29
C GLU A 200 -19.06 6.19 -19.64
N GLN A 201 -20.31 6.21 -19.18
CA GLN A 201 -21.32 5.24 -19.62
C GLN A 201 -21.85 5.65 -21.00
N ILE A 202 -21.52 4.86 -22.03
CA ILE A 202 -21.99 5.08 -23.40
C ILE A 202 -23.37 4.44 -23.58
N SER A 203 -23.57 3.25 -22.99
CA SER A 203 -24.83 2.51 -22.96
C SER A 203 -24.99 1.83 -21.58
N LYS A 204 -26.14 1.20 -21.35
CA LYS A 204 -26.37 0.35 -20.16
C LYS A 204 -25.37 -0.81 -20.07
N THR A 205 -24.93 -1.31 -21.21
CA THR A 205 -24.03 -2.47 -21.34
C THR A 205 -22.59 -2.09 -21.65
N HIS A 206 -22.33 -0.84 -22.05
CA HIS A 206 -21.05 -0.38 -22.59
C HIS A 206 -20.55 0.84 -21.82
N ALA A 207 -19.37 0.72 -21.21
CA ALA A 207 -18.75 1.81 -20.48
C ALA A 207 -17.25 1.90 -20.75
N LYS A 208 -16.74 3.14 -20.73
CA LYS A 208 -15.32 3.45 -20.72
C LYS A 208 -14.91 3.94 -19.33
N ILE A 209 -13.96 3.24 -18.73
CA ILE A 209 -13.46 3.51 -17.39
C ILE A 209 -12.03 4.01 -17.49
N THR A 210 -11.72 5.10 -16.79
CA THR A 210 -10.36 5.67 -16.77
C THR A 210 -9.73 5.64 -15.38
N LEU A 211 -8.49 5.16 -15.32
CA LEU A 211 -7.65 5.14 -14.13
C LEU A 211 -6.41 6.03 -14.33
N GLU A 212 -6.27 7.02 -13.45
CA GLU A 212 -5.11 7.92 -13.37
C GLU A 212 -4.92 8.41 -11.92
N PRO A 213 -3.69 8.74 -11.47
CA PRO A 213 -2.40 8.51 -12.12
C PRO A 213 -1.86 7.10 -11.90
N LEU A 214 -1.21 6.53 -12.91
CA LEU A 214 -0.40 5.31 -12.80
C LEU A 214 1.08 5.62 -13.03
N GLU A 215 1.97 4.92 -12.34
CA GLU A 215 3.39 4.98 -12.65
C GLU A 215 3.66 4.37 -14.03
N ARG A 216 4.76 4.81 -14.65
CA ARG A 216 5.14 4.36 -15.99
C ARG A 216 5.23 2.83 -16.09
N GLY A 217 4.54 2.26 -17.07
CA GLY A 217 4.49 0.83 -17.34
C GLY A 217 3.41 0.08 -16.58
N PHE A 218 2.88 0.64 -15.47
CA PHE A 218 1.81 0.00 -14.71
C PHE A 218 0.49 -0.03 -15.49
N GLY A 219 0.28 0.91 -16.42
CA GLY A 219 -0.88 0.88 -17.30
C GLY A 219 -1.02 -0.43 -18.08
N HIS A 220 0.09 -0.93 -18.64
CA HIS A 220 0.08 -2.21 -19.37
C HIS A 220 -0.07 -3.41 -18.44
N THR A 221 0.61 -3.41 -17.29
CA THR A 221 0.54 -4.52 -16.33
C THR A 221 -0.88 -4.68 -15.77
N LEU A 222 -1.47 -3.59 -15.28
CA LEU A 222 -2.81 -3.59 -14.71
C LEU A 222 -3.88 -3.81 -15.79
N GLY A 223 -3.76 -3.15 -16.94
CA GLY A 223 -4.70 -3.32 -18.05
C GLY A 223 -4.77 -4.76 -18.54
N ASN A 224 -3.61 -5.41 -18.72
CA ASN A 224 -3.57 -6.81 -19.14
C ASN A 224 -4.04 -7.77 -18.04
N ALA A 225 -3.68 -7.52 -16.77
CA ALA A 225 -4.13 -8.34 -15.65
C ALA A 225 -5.66 -8.29 -15.48
N LEU A 226 -6.23 -7.08 -15.45
CA LEU A 226 -7.67 -6.89 -15.35
C LEU A 226 -8.40 -7.50 -16.55
N ARG A 227 -7.91 -7.29 -17.77
CA ARG A 227 -8.48 -7.90 -18.98
C ARG A 227 -8.58 -9.43 -18.88
N ARG A 228 -7.54 -10.09 -18.39
CA ARG A 228 -7.53 -11.56 -18.24
C ARG A 228 -8.55 -12.02 -17.20
N ILE A 229 -8.61 -11.35 -16.05
CA ILE A 229 -9.55 -11.71 -14.97
C ILE A 229 -10.99 -11.51 -15.42
N LEU A 230 -11.26 -10.37 -16.06
CA LEU A 230 -12.59 -10.01 -16.58
C LEU A 230 -13.10 -11.05 -17.58
N LEU A 231 -12.27 -11.50 -18.54
CA LEU A 231 -12.68 -12.50 -19.54
C LEU A 231 -12.74 -13.94 -19.00
N SER A 232 -11.93 -14.28 -18.00
CA SER A 232 -11.72 -15.69 -17.62
C SER A 232 -12.38 -16.09 -16.31
N SER A 233 -12.43 -15.20 -15.31
CA SER A 233 -12.69 -15.55 -13.91
C SER A 233 -13.94 -14.92 -13.33
N MET A 234 -14.69 -14.15 -14.14
CA MET A 234 -15.94 -13.56 -13.70
C MET A 234 -17.01 -14.65 -13.51
N PRO A 235 -17.70 -14.68 -12.35
CA PRO A 235 -18.80 -15.59 -12.15
C PRO A 235 -20.02 -15.12 -12.95
N GLY A 236 -20.74 -16.07 -13.54
CA GLY A 236 -21.99 -15.79 -14.23
C GLY A 236 -22.82 -17.04 -14.39
N TYR A 237 -24.02 -16.85 -14.94
CA TYR A 237 -24.97 -17.91 -15.21
C TYR A 237 -25.05 -18.16 -16.72
N ALA A 238 -25.12 -19.42 -17.11
CA ALA A 238 -25.24 -19.80 -18.50
C ALA A 238 -26.14 -21.03 -18.65
N VAL A 239 -26.78 -21.15 -19.80
CA VAL A 239 -27.55 -22.33 -20.17
C VAL A 239 -26.60 -23.50 -20.42
N THR A 240 -26.85 -24.64 -19.77
CA THR A 240 -25.98 -25.83 -19.88
C THR A 240 -26.65 -26.99 -20.58
N GLU A 241 -27.94 -27.18 -20.36
CA GLU A 241 -28.72 -28.29 -20.88
C GLU A 241 -30.08 -27.79 -21.34
N VAL A 242 -30.54 -28.33 -22.46
CA VAL A 242 -31.87 -28.05 -23.01
C VAL A 242 -32.53 -29.36 -23.37
N GLU A 243 -33.78 -29.52 -22.95
CA GLU A 243 -34.61 -30.66 -23.30
C GLU A 243 -35.83 -30.14 -24.05
N ILE A 244 -35.95 -30.52 -25.32
CA ILE A 244 -37.03 -30.04 -26.19
C ILE A 244 -37.97 -31.20 -26.51
N ASP A 245 -39.27 -30.95 -26.38
CA ASP A 245 -40.28 -31.97 -26.61
C ASP A 245 -40.32 -32.41 -28.08
N GLY A 246 -40.25 -33.72 -28.30
CA GLY A 246 -40.20 -34.37 -29.62
C GLY A 246 -38.82 -34.40 -30.29
N ILE A 247 -37.74 -34.05 -29.59
CA ILE A 247 -36.40 -33.95 -30.16
C ILE A 247 -35.43 -34.89 -29.44
N LEU A 248 -34.76 -35.75 -30.21
CA LEU A 248 -33.81 -36.72 -29.69
C LEU A 248 -32.35 -36.22 -29.78
N HIS A 249 -32.03 -35.45 -30.82
CA HIS A 249 -30.68 -35.00 -31.14
C HIS A 249 -30.67 -33.59 -31.78
N GLU A 250 -29.52 -32.93 -31.73
CA GLU A 250 -29.30 -31.53 -32.13
C GLU A 250 -29.48 -31.27 -33.64
N TYR A 251 -29.28 -32.30 -34.48
CA TYR A 251 -29.39 -32.20 -35.95
C TYR A 251 -30.80 -32.46 -36.48
N SER A 252 -31.80 -32.54 -35.60
CA SER A 252 -33.18 -32.75 -36.03
C SER A 252 -33.81 -31.45 -36.48
N ILE A 253 -34.90 -31.56 -37.25
CA ILE A 253 -35.74 -30.43 -37.64
C ILE A 253 -37.12 -30.70 -37.04
N LYS A 254 -37.76 -29.66 -36.53
CA LYS A 254 -39.12 -29.74 -35.97
C LYS A 254 -40.09 -29.03 -36.89
N GLU A 255 -41.13 -29.77 -37.33
CA GLU A 255 -42.13 -29.24 -38.23
C GLU A 255 -42.88 -28.04 -37.61
N GLY A 256 -43.00 -26.95 -38.38
CA GLY A 256 -43.65 -25.71 -37.94
C GLY A 256 -42.79 -24.74 -37.13
N ILE A 257 -41.48 -24.96 -37.08
CA ILE A 257 -40.46 -23.98 -36.67
C ILE A 257 -39.64 -23.60 -37.91
N GLN A 258 -39.29 -22.32 -38.05
CA GLN A 258 -38.50 -21.83 -39.18
C GLN A 258 -37.01 -22.21 -39.08
N GLU A 259 -36.45 -22.11 -37.87
CA GLU A 259 -35.03 -22.33 -37.57
C GLU A 259 -34.69 -23.80 -37.28
N ASP A 260 -33.43 -24.16 -37.54
CA ASP A 260 -32.86 -25.44 -37.14
C ASP A 260 -32.64 -25.50 -35.62
N ILE A 261 -32.68 -26.70 -35.04
CA ILE A 261 -32.50 -26.87 -33.59
C ILE A 261 -31.13 -26.39 -33.12
N LEU A 262 -30.10 -26.51 -33.95
CA LEU A 262 -28.78 -25.99 -33.67
C LEU A 262 -28.75 -24.45 -33.58
N GLU A 263 -29.57 -23.76 -34.39
CA GLU A 263 -29.72 -22.31 -34.35
C GLU A 263 -30.49 -21.87 -33.09
N ILE A 264 -31.56 -22.59 -32.72
CA ILE A 264 -32.26 -22.37 -31.45
C ILE A 264 -31.32 -22.54 -30.25
N LEU A 265 -30.49 -23.59 -30.27
CA LEU A 265 -29.47 -23.86 -29.26
C LEU A 265 -28.43 -22.73 -29.18
N LEU A 266 -28.03 -22.15 -30.32
CA LEU A 266 -27.13 -21.00 -30.36
C LEU A 266 -27.79 -19.74 -29.78
N ASN A 267 -29.05 -19.47 -30.12
CA ASN A 267 -29.81 -18.34 -29.57
C ASN A 267 -30.01 -18.48 -28.05
N LEU A 268 -30.25 -19.69 -27.55
CA LEU A 268 -30.34 -19.98 -26.12
C LEU A 268 -29.01 -19.78 -25.38
N LYS A 269 -27.87 -19.92 -26.07
CA LYS A 269 -26.54 -19.68 -25.48
C LYS A 269 -26.28 -18.20 -25.20
N GLU A 270 -26.90 -17.30 -25.97
CA GLU A 270 -26.81 -15.84 -25.79
C GLU A 270 -27.76 -15.31 -24.70
N LEU A 271 -28.63 -16.15 -24.14
CA LEU A 271 -29.59 -15.75 -23.12
C LEU A 271 -28.88 -15.29 -21.83
N ALA A 272 -29.02 -14.00 -21.52
CA ALA A 272 -28.49 -13.36 -20.32
C ALA A 272 -29.45 -13.51 -19.13
N VAL A 273 -29.04 -14.27 -18.11
CA VAL A 273 -29.88 -14.60 -16.93
C VAL A 273 -29.18 -14.22 -15.64
N ILE A 274 -29.91 -13.62 -14.70
CA ILE A 274 -29.49 -13.36 -13.33
C ILE A 274 -30.33 -14.23 -12.39
N ILE A 275 -29.69 -14.88 -11.42
CA ILE A 275 -30.38 -15.58 -10.33
C ILE A 275 -30.05 -14.84 -9.02
N GLN A 276 -31.07 -14.26 -8.40
CA GLN A 276 -30.95 -13.45 -7.17
C GLN A 276 -30.75 -14.31 -5.92
N SER A 277 -31.39 -15.48 -5.90
CA SER A 277 -31.07 -16.51 -4.91
C SER A 277 -29.70 -17.10 -5.29
N ASN A 278 -28.73 -17.14 -4.38
CA ASN A 278 -27.38 -17.71 -4.62
C ASN A 278 -27.41 -19.25 -4.79
N LYS A 279 -28.36 -19.75 -5.60
CA LYS A 279 -28.51 -21.15 -5.99
C LYS A 279 -27.58 -21.41 -7.17
N ASP A 280 -26.98 -22.60 -7.18
CA ASP A 280 -26.04 -22.96 -8.24
C ASP A 280 -26.75 -23.33 -9.55
N ASN A 281 -28.00 -23.81 -9.48
CA ASN A 281 -28.76 -24.26 -10.65
C ASN A 281 -30.22 -23.78 -10.59
N ALA A 282 -30.80 -23.51 -11.76
CA ALA A 282 -32.22 -23.27 -11.95
C ALA A 282 -32.73 -23.97 -13.22
N ILE A 283 -34.01 -24.33 -13.23
CA ILE A 283 -34.69 -24.91 -14.39
C ILE A 283 -35.77 -23.93 -14.82
N LEU A 284 -35.73 -23.51 -16.07
CA LEU A 284 -36.71 -22.64 -16.71
C LEU A 284 -37.54 -23.48 -17.68
N SER A 285 -38.80 -23.13 -17.85
CA SER A 285 -39.69 -23.81 -18.80
C SER A 285 -40.22 -22.80 -19.80
N LEU A 286 -40.17 -23.13 -21.10
CA LEU A 286 -40.78 -22.32 -22.14
C LEU A 286 -41.88 -23.12 -22.81
N SER A 287 -43.05 -22.50 -22.97
CA SER A 287 -44.20 -23.07 -23.67
C SER A 287 -44.89 -22.01 -24.53
N LYS A 288 -44.86 -22.20 -25.85
CA LYS A 288 -45.54 -21.32 -26.81
C LYS A 288 -46.27 -22.14 -27.87
N SER A 289 -47.44 -21.65 -28.30
CA SER A 289 -48.27 -22.26 -29.34
C SER A 289 -48.88 -21.20 -30.23
N GLY A 290 -49.09 -21.53 -31.50
CA GLY A 290 -49.63 -20.63 -32.52
C GLY A 290 -48.54 -19.90 -33.32
N VAL A 291 -48.95 -19.22 -34.38
CA VAL A 291 -48.04 -18.49 -35.27
C VAL A 291 -47.48 -17.26 -34.56
N GLY A 292 -46.16 -17.10 -34.55
CA GLY A 292 -45.52 -15.93 -33.95
C GLY A 292 -44.05 -16.12 -33.57
N ILE A 293 -43.44 -15.01 -33.14
CA ILE A 293 -42.06 -14.96 -32.66
C ILE A 293 -42.03 -15.45 -31.20
N VAL A 294 -41.12 -16.37 -30.90
CA VAL A 294 -40.84 -16.83 -29.55
C VAL A 294 -39.69 -15.99 -29.00
N THR A 295 -39.97 -15.26 -27.92
CA THR A 295 -38.98 -14.37 -27.28
C THR A 295 -38.58 -14.89 -25.91
N ALA A 296 -37.50 -14.37 -25.34
CA ALA A 296 -37.07 -14.67 -23.99
C ALA A 296 -38.14 -14.30 -22.93
N SER A 297 -39.03 -13.35 -23.23
CA SER A 297 -40.18 -13.01 -22.37
C SER A 297 -41.21 -14.13 -22.20
N ASP A 298 -41.26 -15.10 -23.14
CA ASP A 298 -42.16 -16.25 -23.08
C ASP A 298 -41.64 -17.38 -22.15
N ILE A 299 -40.46 -17.21 -21.56
CA ILE A 299 -39.89 -18.16 -20.60
C ILE A 299 -40.60 -18.02 -19.26
N ILE A 300 -41.23 -19.10 -18.81
CA ILE A 300 -41.80 -19.20 -17.47
C ILE A 300 -40.65 -19.46 -16.50
N HIS A 301 -40.49 -18.54 -15.55
CA HIS A 301 -39.44 -18.58 -14.55
C HIS A 301 -39.99 -18.32 -13.15
N ASP A 302 -39.28 -18.80 -12.14
CA ASP A 302 -39.56 -18.46 -10.74
C ASP A 302 -39.17 -16.99 -10.48
N GLY A 303 -39.80 -16.33 -9.51
CA GLY A 303 -39.49 -14.93 -9.14
C GLY A 303 -38.05 -14.70 -8.65
N SER A 304 -37.24 -15.75 -8.50
CA SER A 304 -35.80 -15.65 -8.19
C SER A 304 -34.90 -15.45 -9.41
N VAL A 305 -35.44 -15.59 -10.62
CA VAL A 305 -34.71 -15.48 -11.88
C VAL A 305 -35.16 -14.23 -12.63
N GLU A 306 -34.20 -13.49 -13.16
CA GLU A 306 -34.40 -12.27 -13.91
C GLU A 306 -33.70 -12.41 -15.27
N ILE A 307 -34.41 -12.06 -16.35
CA ILE A 307 -33.90 -12.10 -17.72
C ILE A 307 -33.58 -10.67 -18.14
N CYS A 308 -32.31 -10.37 -18.44
CA CYS A 308 -31.87 -9.00 -18.74
C CYS A 308 -32.39 -8.50 -20.10
N HIS A 309 -32.48 -9.40 -21.08
CA HIS A 309 -32.88 -9.09 -22.46
C HIS A 309 -34.18 -9.84 -22.84
N PRO A 310 -35.36 -9.32 -22.45
CA PRO A 310 -36.63 -10.00 -22.70
C PRO A 310 -37.04 -10.03 -24.19
N GLU A 311 -36.50 -9.11 -24.99
CA GLU A 311 -36.77 -9.00 -26.44
C GLU A 311 -35.95 -9.98 -27.29
N HIS A 312 -35.03 -10.74 -26.68
CA HIS A 312 -34.18 -11.69 -27.39
C HIS A 312 -35.03 -12.76 -28.09
N ILE A 313 -34.82 -12.92 -29.39
CA ILE A 313 -35.58 -13.86 -30.22
C ILE A 313 -34.94 -15.24 -30.11
N LEU A 314 -35.76 -16.25 -29.83
CA LEU A 314 -35.31 -17.64 -29.75
C LEU A 314 -35.60 -18.41 -31.05
N CYS A 315 -36.82 -18.29 -31.57
CA CYS A 315 -37.26 -18.92 -32.82
C CYS A 315 -38.60 -18.35 -33.33
N HIS A 316 -38.98 -18.72 -34.55
CA HIS A 316 -40.25 -18.37 -35.18
C HIS A 316 -41.15 -19.60 -35.41
N LEU A 317 -42.41 -19.51 -35.00
CA LEU A 317 -43.43 -20.52 -35.24
C LEU A 317 -44.26 -20.15 -36.48
N THR A 318 -44.29 -21.04 -37.46
CA THR A 318 -44.89 -20.77 -38.79
C THR A 318 -46.31 -21.30 -38.97
N HIS A 319 -46.75 -22.26 -38.14
CA HIS A 319 -48.06 -22.93 -38.28
C HIS A 319 -48.94 -22.75 -37.03
N GLU A 320 -50.26 -22.64 -37.22
CA GLU A 320 -51.21 -22.45 -36.11
C GLU A 320 -51.26 -23.63 -35.12
N LYS A 321 -50.94 -24.84 -35.59
CA LYS A 321 -50.90 -26.06 -34.77
C LYS A 321 -49.51 -26.38 -34.21
N SER A 322 -48.46 -25.63 -34.56
CA SER A 322 -47.14 -25.90 -34.01
C SER A 322 -47.04 -25.39 -32.58
N SER A 323 -46.38 -26.19 -31.73
CA SER A 323 -46.10 -25.82 -30.35
C SER A 323 -44.69 -26.24 -29.98
N ILE A 324 -44.06 -25.38 -29.17
CA ILE A 324 -42.72 -25.61 -28.65
C ILE A 324 -42.79 -25.64 -27.13
N LYS A 325 -42.28 -26.73 -26.57
CA LYS A 325 -42.08 -26.92 -25.14
C LYS A 325 -40.64 -27.32 -24.93
N MET A 326 -39.94 -26.59 -24.06
CA MET A 326 -38.58 -26.92 -23.69
C MET A 326 -38.32 -26.64 -22.21
N ARG A 327 -37.43 -27.44 -21.62
CA ARG A 327 -36.85 -27.21 -20.29
C ARG A 327 -35.41 -26.78 -20.45
N ILE A 328 -35.07 -25.63 -19.89
CA ILE A 328 -33.76 -24.98 -20.01
C ILE A 328 -33.12 -25.02 -18.63
N LYS A 329 -31.98 -25.68 -18.48
CA LYS A 329 -31.22 -25.69 -17.23
C LYS A 329 -30.13 -24.63 -17.29
N VAL A 330 -30.15 -23.73 -16.32
CA VAL A 330 -29.15 -22.68 -16.12
C VAL A 330 -28.29 -23.07 -14.92
N GLN A 331 -26.97 -22.95 -15.06
CA GLN A 331 -26.03 -23.20 -13.97
C GLN A 331 -25.11 -21.99 -13.76
N LYS A 332 -24.63 -21.87 -12.54
CA LYS A 332 -23.58 -20.92 -12.15
C LYS A 332 -22.22 -21.52 -12.45
N GLY A 333 -21.32 -20.72 -12.99
CA GLY A 333 -19.96 -21.14 -13.26
C GLY A 333 -19.02 -19.97 -13.46
N ARG A 334 -17.84 -20.29 -13.99
CA ARG A 334 -16.81 -19.31 -14.35
C ARG A 334 -16.12 -19.72 -15.64
N GLY A 335 -15.75 -18.73 -16.45
CA GLY A 335 -15.05 -18.94 -17.71
C GLY A 335 -15.85 -19.74 -18.73
N TYR A 336 -15.12 -20.45 -19.59
CA TYR A 336 -15.68 -21.30 -20.64
C TYR A 336 -15.51 -22.77 -20.28
N VAL A 337 -16.60 -23.52 -20.34
CA VAL A 337 -16.58 -24.97 -20.11
C VAL A 337 -17.30 -25.66 -21.27
N PRO A 338 -16.58 -26.46 -22.08
CA PRO A 338 -17.17 -27.17 -23.20
C PRO A 338 -18.07 -28.31 -22.73
N ALA A 339 -19.12 -28.60 -23.50
CA ALA A 339 -20.11 -29.64 -23.26
C ALA A 339 -19.47 -31.01 -23.00
N VAL A 340 -18.43 -31.35 -23.79
CA VAL A 340 -17.70 -32.63 -23.71
C VAL A 340 -17.05 -32.84 -22.33
N SER A 341 -16.51 -31.77 -21.73
CA SER A 341 -15.86 -31.86 -20.42
C SER A 341 -16.82 -32.06 -19.26
N ARG A 342 -18.11 -31.72 -19.44
CA ARG A 342 -19.18 -31.90 -18.44
C ARG A 342 -19.90 -33.24 -18.56
N ILE A 343 -19.50 -34.11 -19.49
CA ILE A 343 -20.11 -35.43 -19.63
C ILE A 343 -19.70 -36.27 -18.41
N HIS A 344 -20.48 -36.19 -17.34
CA HIS A 344 -20.47 -37.20 -16.29
C HIS A 344 -21.18 -38.45 -16.83
N MET A 345 -20.60 -39.62 -16.56
CA MET A 345 -21.10 -40.96 -16.93
C MET A 345 -22.35 -41.37 -16.12
N GLU A 346 -23.26 -40.46 -15.80
CA GLU A 346 -24.58 -40.82 -15.26
C GLU A 346 -25.59 -40.95 -16.39
N ASP A 347 -26.47 -41.96 -16.29
CA ASP A 347 -27.44 -42.37 -17.29
C ASP A 347 -28.23 -41.17 -17.85
N ARG A 348 -27.86 -40.78 -19.06
CA ARG A 348 -28.49 -39.63 -19.74
C ARG A 348 -29.73 -40.11 -20.48
N PRO A 349 -30.92 -39.53 -20.21
CA PRO A 349 -32.09 -39.81 -21.03
C PRO A 349 -31.87 -39.25 -22.44
N ILE A 350 -32.33 -40.01 -23.44
CA ILE A 350 -32.31 -39.60 -24.85
C ILE A 350 -33.20 -38.34 -24.99
N GLY A 351 -32.71 -37.30 -25.67
CA GLY A 351 -33.40 -36.01 -25.83
C GLY A 351 -32.89 -34.85 -24.95
N ARG A 352 -31.93 -35.10 -24.05
CA ARG A 352 -31.24 -34.04 -23.28
C ARG A 352 -30.01 -33.52 -24.03
N LEU A 353 -30.14 -32.35 -24.62
CA LEU A 353 -29.11 -31.69 -25.43
C LEU A 353 -28.15 -30.92 -24.52
N LEU A 354 -26.85 -31.01 -24.78
CA LEU A 354 -25.83 -30.27 -24.02
C LEU A 354 -25.30 -29.11 -24.83
N LEU A 355 -25.19 -27.97 -24.17
CA LEU A 355 -24.58 -26.78 -24.73
C LEU A 355 -23.20 -26.56 -24.09
N ASP A 356 -22.30 -25.90 -24.81
CA ASP A 356 -21.12 -25.29 -24.20
C ASP A 356 -21.56 -24.11 -23.33
N ALA A 357 -21.00 -23.98 -22.13
CA ALA A 357 -21.38 -22.88 -21.25
C ALA A 357 -20.30 -21.79 -21.24
N CYS A 358 -20.72 -20.59 -21.62
CA CYS A 358 -19.96 -19.36 -21.45
C CYS A 358 -20.51 -18.63 -20.23
N TYR A 359 -19.88 -18.76 -19.06
CA TYR A 359 -20.32 -18.09 -17.83
C TYR A 359 -19.82 -16.65 -17.71
N SER A 360 -19.11 -16.12 -18.72
CA SER A 360 -18.56 -14.76 -18.68
C SER A 360 -19.67 -13.75 -18.99
N PRO A 361 -19.94 -12.78 -18.11
CA PRO A 361 -20.86 -11.68 -18.39
C PRO A 361 -20.25 -10.60 -19.30
N ILE A 362 -18.97 -10.73 -19.64
CA ILE A 362 -18.20 -9.76 -20.43
C ILE A 362 -18.00 -10.32 -21.83
N GLU A 363 -18.48 -9.57 -22.83
CA GLU A 363 -18.40 -9.93 -24.25
C GLU A 363 -17.11 -9.40 -24.86
N ARG A 364 -16.83 -8.11 -24.64
CA ARG A 364 -15.67 -7.44 -25.23
C ARG A 364 -14.99 -6.55 -24.20
N ILE A 365 -13.66 -6.59 -24.23
CA ILE A 365 -12.83 -5.68 -23.45
C ILE A 365 -11.60 -5.29 -24.25
N SER A 366 -11.34 -3.98 -24.30
CA SER A 366 -10.13 -3.40 -24.84
C SER A 366 -9.55 -2.42 -23.82
N TYR A 367 -8.23 -2.26 -23.84
CA TYR A 367 -7.57 -1.28 -22.99
C TYR A 367 -6.55 -0.50 -23.80
N ASN A 368 -6.44 0.79 -23.51
CA ASN A 368 -5.49 1.71 -24.11
C ASN A 368 -4.72 2.42 -23.00
N VAL A 369 -3.41 2.55 -23.17
CA VAL A 369 -2.54 3.29 -22.25
C VAL A 369 -2.11 4.59 -22.94
N GLN A 370 -2.34 5.71 -22.28
CA GLN A 370 -1.96 7.04 -22.75
C GLN A 370 -1.05 7.72 -21.72
N ALA A 371 -0.29 8.74 -22.13
CA ALA A 371 0.51 9.52 -21.18
C ALA A 371 -0.39 10.48 -20.39
N ALA A 372 -0.33 10.40 -19.07
CA ALA A 372 -1.00 11.32 -18.15
C ALA A 372 -0.04 12.45 -17.74
N ARG A 373 -0.54 13.68 -17.75
CA ARG A 373 0.15 14.81 -17.12
C ARG A 373 -0.56 15.17 -15.83
N VAL A 374 0.08 14.92 -14.70
CA VAL A 374 -0.42 15.34 -13.39
C VAL A 374 0.58 16.33 -12.82
N GLU A 375 0.11 17.57 -12.66
CA GLU A 375 0.90 18.71 -12.17
C GLU A 375 2.18 18.96 -13.00
N GLN A 376 3.36 18.71 -12.42
CA GLN A 376 4.67 18.88 -13.06
C GLN A 376 5.23 17.58 -13.64
N ARG A 377 4.60 16.42 -13.36
CA ARG A 377 5.03 15.11 -13.89
C ARG A 377 4.31 14.80 -15.18
N THR A 378 5.08 14.43 -16.21
CA THR A 378 4.59 14.11 -17.57
C THR A 378 4.85 12.65 -17.94
N ASP A 379 5.42 11.88 -17.03
CA ASP A 379 5.89 10.51 -17.23
C ASP A 379 4.94 9.45 -16.64
N LEU A 380 3.74 9.85 -16.25
CA LEU A 380 2.71 8.98 -15.71
C LEU A 380 1.86 8.37 -16.82
N ASP A 381 1.25 7.24 -16.54
CA ASP A 381 0.32 6.56 -17.45
C ASP A 381 -1.14 6.83 -17.03
N LYS A 382 -2.01 6.87 -18.03
CA LYS A 382 -3.47 6.82 -17.95
C LYS A 382 -3.93 5.52 -18.58
N LEU A 383 -4.67 4.71 -17.83
CA LEU A 383 -5.27 3.48 -18.34
C LEU A 383 -6.75 3.74 -18.66
N ILE A 384 -7.12 3.49 -19.91
CA ILE A 384 -8.50 3.57 -20.40
C ILE A 384 -8.95 2.15 -20.71
N ILE A 385 -9.98 1.67 -20.02
CA ILE A 385 -10.60 0.36 -20.25
C ILE A 385 -11.95 0.61 -20.91
N ASP A 386 -12.14 0.04 -22.08
CA ASP A 386 -13.38 0.09 -22.84
C ASP A 386 -13.99 -1.31 -22.82
N MET A 387 -15.15 -1.45 -22.17
CA MET A 387 -15.76 -2.75 -21.85
C MET A 387 -17.25 -2.82 -22.16
N GLU A 388 -17.65 -3.99 -22.64
CA GLU A 388 -19.00 -4.32 -23.09
C GLU A 388 -19.46 -5.60 -22.39
N THR A 389 -20.62 -5.52 -21.76
CA THR A 389 -21.23 -6.56 -20.93
C THR A 389 -22.55 -7.01 -21.55
N ASN A 390 -23.00 -8.22 -21.23
CA ASN A 390 -24.31 -8.70 -21.65
C ASN A 390 -25.47 -8.19 -20.75
N GLY A 391 -25.25 -7.12 -19.97
CA GLY A 391 -26.26 -6.50 -19.10
C GLY A 391 -26.54 -7.23 -17.78
N THR A 392 -25.88 -8.37 -17.51
CA THR A 392 -26.03 -9.08 -16.22
C THR A 392 -25.28 -8.42 -15.06
N ILE A 393 -24.22 -7.68 -15.37
CA ILE A 393 -23.41 -6.95 -14.40
C ILE A 393 -23.10 -5.56 -14.92
N ASP A 394 -23.15 -4.58 -14.04
CA ASP A 394 -22.72 -3.23 -14.37
C ASP A 394 -21.19 -3.18 -14.59
N PRO A 395 -20.70 -2.49 -15.64
CA PRO A 395 -19.27 -2.34 -15.94
C PRO A 395 -18.40 -1.92 -14.75
N GLU A 396 -18.86 -0.97 -13.91
CA GLU A 396 -18.08 -0.52 -12.75
C GLU A 396 -17.94 -1.65 -11.73
N SER A 397 -19.06 -2.31 -11.43
CA SER A 397 -19.11 -3.44 -10.50
C SER A 397 -18.24 -4.61 -10.99
N ALA A 398 -18.18 -4.84 -12.30
CA ALA A 398 -17.32 -5.84 -12.91
C ALA A 398 -15.83 -5.55 -12.67
N VAL A 399 -15.38 -4.32 -12.92
CA VAL A 399 -13.97 -3.92 -12.66
C VAL A 399 -13.63 -4.02 -11.18
N ARG A 400 -14.53 -3.60 -10.29
CA ARG A 400 -14.34 -3.72 -8.84
C ARG A 400 -14.15 -5.17 -8.43
N ARG A 401 -15.01 -6.07 -8.92
CA ARG A 401 -14.92 -7.51 -8.64
C ARG A 401 -13.62 -8.11 -9.17
N ALA A 402 -13.20 -7.74 -10.38
CA ALA A 402 -11.95 -8.20 -10.95
C ALA A 402 -10.72 -7.71 -10.16
N ALA A 403 -10.76 -6.47 -9.64
CA ALA A 403 -9.70 -5.95 -8.79
C ALA A 403 -9.63 -6.68 -7.44
N THR A 404 -10.77 -7.03 -6.84
CA THR A 404 -10.82 -7.86 -5.63
C THR A 404 -10.22 -9.24 -5.89
N ILE A 405 -10.59 -9.91 -6.98
CA ILE A 405 -10.01 -11.21 -7.37
C ILE A 405 -8.50 -11.08 -7.55
N LEU A 406 -8.02 -10.03 -8.22
CA LEU A 406 -6.59 -9.79 -8.38
C LEU A 406 -5.87 -9.64 -7.03
N SER A 407 -6.48 -8.89 -6.10
CA SER A 407 -5.92 -8.68 -4.75
C SER A 407 -5.83 -10.00 -3.98
N GLU A 408 -6.90 -10.78 -3.94
CA GLU A 408 -6.94 -12.10 -3.29
C GLU A 408 -5.85 -13.05 -3.83
N GLN A 409 -5.61 -13.03 -5.16
CA GLN A 409 -4.54 -13.83 -5.75
C GLN A 409 -3.13 -13.31 -5.43
N LEU A 410 -3.00 -12.01 -5.15
CA LEU A 410 -1.72 -11.40 -4.78
C LEU A 410 -1.37 -11.59 -3.30
N GLU A 411 -2.36 -11.81 -2.42
CA GLU A 411 -2.13 -12.08 -0.99
C GLU A 411 -1.20 -13.27 -0.76
N ALA A 412 -1.36 -14.35 -1.54
CA ALA A 412 -0.46 -15.50 -1.47
C ALA A 412 1.03 -15.16 -1.71
N PHE A 413 1.32 -14.09 -2.48
CA PHE A 413 2.69 -13.61 -2.70
C PHE A 413 3.19 -12.68 -1.58
N ILE A 414 2.27 -12.04 -0.86
CA ILE A 414 2.58 -11.15 0.27
C ILE A 414 3.00 -12.02 1.46
N ASP A 415 2.24 -13.07 1.77
CA ASP A 415 2.49 -13.97 2.90
C ASP A 415 3.82 -14.73 2.80
N LEU A 416 4.32 -14.97 1.59
CA LEU A 416 5.66 -15.53 1.37
C LEU A 416 6.79 -14.66 1.96
N ARG A 417 6.54 -13.38 2.24
CA ARG A 417 7.53 -12.48 2.86
C ARG A 417 7.62 -12.64 4.38
N ASP A 418 6.55 -13.07 5.05
CA ASP A 418 6.48 -13.12 6.51
C ASP A 418 7.18 -14.34 7.12
N VAL A 419 7.55 -15.34 6.31
CA VAL A 419 8.37 -16.50 6.76
C VAL A 419 9.84 -16.10 7.04
N ARG A 420 10.20 -14.81 6.94
CA ARG A 420 11.57 -14.32 7.11
C ARG A 420 11.73 -13.18 8.12
N GLN A 421 11.02 -13.25 9.24
CA GLN A 421 11.52 -12.66 10.48
C GLN A 421 11.28 -13.68 11.60
N PRO A 422 12.31 -14.32 12.18
CA PRO A 422 12.14 -14.86 13.51
C PRO A 422 11.89 -13.65 14.40
N GLU A 423 10.63 -13.44 14.77
CA GLU A 423 10.30 -12.60 15.92
C GLU A 423 11.13 -13.15 17.08
N ILE A 424 12.14 -12.40 17.51
CA ILE A 424 12.70 -12.58 18.84
C ILE A 424 11.54 -12.19 19.75
N LYS A 425 10.72 -13.17 20.13
CA LYS A 425 9.75 -13.00 21.20
C LYS A 425 10.58 -12.57 22.41
N GLU A 426 10.48 -11.30 22.79
CA GLU A 426 10.93 -10.85 24.09
C GLU A 426 10.14 -11.67 25.11
N GLU A 427 10.77 -12.70 25.65
CA GLU A 427 10.24 -13.42 26.81
C GLU A 427 10.03 -12.39 27.91
N LYS A 428 8.76 -12.19 28.28
CA LYS A 428 8.43 -11.41 29.47
C LYS A 428 9.20 -12.03 30.65
N PRO A 429 9.89 -11.25 31.49
CA PRO A 429 10.53 -11.82 32.67
C PRO A 429 9.47 -12.56 33.51
N GLU A 430 9.72 -13.83 33.83
CA GLU A 430 8.78 -14.75 34.51
C GLU A 430 8.41 -14.34 35.94
N PHE A 431 9.04 -13.31 36.51
CA PHE A 431 8.82 -12.91 37.89
C PHE A 431 8.52 -11.42 38.02
N ASP A 432 7.59 -11.10 38.92
CA ASP A 432 7.31 -9.72 39.29
C ASP A 432 8.60 -9.05 39.80
N PRO A 433 8.97 -7.85 39.30
CA PRO A 433 10.22 -7.15 39.64
C PRO A 433 10.32 -6.73 41.12
N ILE A 434 9.30 -7.02 41.92
CA ILE A 434 9.29 -6.78 43.37
C ILE A 434 10.01 -7.87 44.16
N LEU A 435 10.05 -9.11 43.65
CA LEU A 435 10.67 -10.25 44.34
C LEU A 435 12.20 -10.17 44.36
N LEU A 436 12.79 -9.48 43.37
CA LEU A 436 14.23 -9.26 43.21
C LEU A 436 14.78 -8.09 44.05
N ARG A 437 13.93 -7.39 44.81
CA ARG A 437 14.37 -6.28 45.66
C ARG A 437 14.95 -6.79 46.97
N PRO A 438 15.93 -6.07 47.55
CA PRO A 438 16.50 -6.42 48.84
C PRO A 438 15.50 -6.21 49.98
N VAL A 439 15.64 -6.99 51.06
CA VAL A 439 14.79 -6.88 52.26
C VAL A 439 14.91 -5.51 52.94
N ASP A 440 16.01 -4.78 52.74
CA ASP A 440 16.23 -3.43 53.28
C ASP A 440 15.25 -2.37 52.72
N ASP A 441 14.68 -2.61 51.53
CA ASP A 441 13.67 -1.73 50.94
C ASP A 441 12.29 -1.92 51.58
N LEU A 442 12.11 -2.97 52.38
CA LEU A 442 10.96 -3.09 53.28
C LEU A 442 11.28 -2.22 54.49
N GLU A 443 10.50 -1.15 54.70
CA GLU A 443 10.63 -0.18 55.80
C GLU A 443 10.36 -0.82 57.19
N LEU A 444 11.12 -1.85 57.54
CA LEU A 444 11.01 -2.62 58.76
C LEU A 444 11.78 -1.95 59.90
N THR A 445 11.39 -2.22 61.14
CA THR A 445 12.19 -1.82 62.30
C THR A 445 13.62 -2.37 62.23
N VAL A 446 14.58 -1.59 62.74
CA VAL A 446 16.02 -1.91 62.77
C VAL A 446 16.31 -3.29 63.37
N ARG A 447 15.46 -3.76 64.29
CA ARG A 447 15.56 -5.09 64.90
C ARG A 447 15.19 -6.19 63.91
N SER A 448 14.06 -6.06 63.23
CA SER A 448 13.54 -7.04 62.26
C SER A 448 14.48 -7.17 61.04
N ALA A 449 15.00 -6.06 60.51
CA ALA A 449 15.94 -6.07 59.39
C ALA A 449 17.29 -6.75 59.75
N ASN A 450 17.84 -6.48 60.93
CA ASN A 450 19.09 -7.09 61.38
C ASN A 450 18.94 -8.59 61.69
N CYS A 451 17.77 -9.01 62.21
CA CYS A 451 17.44 -10.43 62.40
C CYS A 451 17.38 -11.18 61.05
N LEU A 452 16.71 -10.64 60.04
CA LEU A 452 16.60 -11.26 58.71
C LEU A 452 17.96 -11.37 57.99
N LYS A 453 18.83 -10.36 58.16
CA LYS A 453 20.20 -10.39 57.65
C LYS A 453 21.07 -11.46 58.32
N ALA A 454 20.91 -11.67 59.62
CA ALA A 454 21.66 -12.67 60.36
C ALA A 454 21.32 -14.10 59.91
N GLU A 455 20.13 -14.31 59.35
CA GLU A 455 19.66 -15.58 58.80
C GLU A 455 19.87 -15.70 57.27
N SER A 456 20.70 -14.84 56.66
CA SER A 456 21.02 -14.84 55.23
C SER A 456 19.81 -14.66 54.28
N ILE A 457 18.76 -13.97 54.72
CA ILE A 457 17.61 -13.61 53.88
C ILE A 457 17.85 -12.21 53.30
N HIS A 458 18.29 -12.15 52.04
CA HIS A 458 18.69 -10.89 51.40
C HIS A 458 17.61 -10.30 50.49
N TYR A 459 16.76 -11.12 49.89
CA TYR A 459 15.74 -10.70 48.93
C TYR A 459 14.32 -10.94 49.43
N ILE A 460 13.35 -10.16 48.93
CA ILE A 460 11.93 -10.32 49.27
C ILE A 460 11.41 -11.70 48.83
N GLY A 461 11.90 -12.23 47.71
CA GLY A 461 11.55 -13.58 47.24
C GLY A 461 11.92 -14.69 48.24
N ASP A 462 13.05 -14.58 48.93
CA ASP A 462 13.48 -15.55 49.95
C ASP A 462 12.59 -15.50 51.21
N LEU A 463 12.18 -14.29 51.60
CA LEU A 463 11.33 -14.07 52.77
C LEU A 463 9.92 -14.66 52.58
N VAL A 464 9.37 -14.54 51.37
CA VAL A 464 8.03 -15.02 51.01
C VAL A 464 7.91 -16.54 51.03
N GLN A 465 9.01 -17.28 50.80
CA GLN A 465 9.01 -18.74 50.88
C GLN A 465 9.01 -19.28 52.31
N ARG A 466 9.48 -18.50 53.28
CA ARG A 466 9.59 -18.95 54.67
C ARG A 466 8.22 -18.97 55.35
N THR A 467 8.00 -20.04 56.10
CA THR A 467 6.78 -20.17 56.90
C THR A 467 6.93 -19.44 58.24
N GLU A 468 5.82 -19.02 58.81
CA GLU A 468 5.78 -18.28 60.08
C GLU A 468 6.43 -19.06 61.23
N VAL A 469 6.32 -20.39 61.18
CA VAL A 469 6.88 -21.31 62.18
C VAL A 469 8.40 -21.37 62.09
N GLU A 470 8.97 -21.23 60.90
CA GLU A 470 10.44 -21.17 60.71
C GLU A 470 11.00 -19.84 61.22
N LEU A 471 10.34 -18.72 60.88
CA LEU A 471 10.77 -17.39 61.34
C LEU A 471 10.74 -17.26 62.87
N LEU A 472 9.78 -17.89 63.56
CA LEU A 472 9.72 -17.89 65.03
C LEU A 472 10.81 -18.70 65.74
N LYS A 473 11.51 -19.60 65.03
CA LYS A 473 12.64 -20.36 65.59
C LYS A 473 13.94 -19.57 65.60
N THR A 474 13.97 -18.43 64.92
CA THR A 474 15.17 -17.62 64.77
C THR A 474 15.49 -16.86 66.07
N PRO A 475 16.77 -16.77 66.44
CA PRO A 475 17.16 -16.08 67.66
C PRO A 475 16.81 -14.58 67.55
N ASN A 476 16.14 -14.05 68.58
CA ASN A 476 15.75 -12.65 68.74
C ASN A 476 14.60 -12.13 67.85
N LEU A 477 13.91 -12.98 67.07
CA LEU A 477 12.66 -12.60 66.38
C LEU A 477 11.44 -12.84 67.27
N GLY A 478 10.82 -11.76 67.75
CA GLY A 478 9.66 -11.81 68.64
C GLY A 478 8.32 -11.74 67.89
N LYS A 479 7.22 -12.06 68.60
CA LYS A 479 5.84 -11.99 68.07
C LYS A 479 5.47 -10.63 67.46
N LYS A 480 6.00 -9.52 68.00
CA LYS A 480 5.76 -8.16 67.50
C LYS A 480 6.43 -7.88 66.14
N SER A 481 7.64 -8.40 65.93
CA SER A 481 8.36 -8.30 64.66
C SER A 481 7.71 -9.14 63.57
N LEU A 482 7.15 -10.31 63.95
CA LEU A 482 6.44 -11.16 63.01
C LEU A 482 5.14 -10.52 62.49
N THR A 483 4.36 -9.88 63.37
CA THR A 483 3.16 -9.13 62.96
C THR A 483 3.50 -7.96 62.05
N GLU A 484 4.60 -7.25 62.33
CA GLU A 484 5.09 -6.15 61.49
C GLU A 484 5.45 -6.61 60.07
N ILE A 485 6.17 -7.73 59.95
CA ILE A 485 6.55 -8.30 58.64
C ILE A 485 5.29 -8.70 57.84
N LYS A 486 4.29 -9.30 58.50
CA LYS A 486 3.03 -9.68 57.84
C LYS A 486 2.27 -8.47 57.29
N ASP A 487 2.15 -7.40 58.08
CA ASP A 487 1.41 -6.21 57.68
C ASP A 487 2.07 -5.51 56.48
N VAL A 488 3.40 -5.42 56.47
CA VAL A 488 4.17 -4.80 55.38
C VAL A 488 4.13 -5.65 54.10
N LEU A 489 4.20 -6.98 54.21
CA LEU A 489 4.06 -7.89 53.06
C LEU A 489 2.63 -7.84 52.50
N ALA A 490 1.62 -7.82 53.36
CA ALA A 490 0.21 -7.71 52.96
C ALA A 490 -0.08 -6.41 52.21
N THR A 491 0.54 -5.29 52.62
CA THR A 491 0.43 -4.00 51.92
C THR A 491 0.93 -4.07 50.46
N ARG A 492 1.84 -5.00 50.16
CA ARG A 492 2.40 -5.24 48.83
C ARG A 492 1.83 -6.48 48.13
N ASN A 493 0.71 -7.01 48.61
CA ASN A 493 0.02 -8.21 48.11
C ASN A 493 0.86 -9.51 48.16
N LEU A 494 1.84 -9.59 49.06
CA LEU A 494 2.65 -10.79 49.28
C LEU A 494 2.23 -11.48 50.59
N THR A 495 2.31 -12.80 50.63
CA THR A 495 1.99 -13.59 51.84
C THR A 495 3.15 -14.52 52.19
N LEU A 496 3.28 -14.84 53.48
CA LEU A 496 4.31 -15.78 53.95
C LEU A 496 3.90 -17.21 53.60
N GLY A 497 4.85 -18.01 53.11
CA GLY A 497 4.64 -19.40 52.71
C GLY A 497 4.19 -19.61 51.26
N MET A 498 4.33 -18.60 50.37
CA MET A 498 4.10 -18.80 48.94
C MET A 498 5.25 -19.62 48.34
N ARG A 499 4.92 -20.66 47.57
CA ARG A 499 5.91 -21.45 46.82
C ARG A 499 6.14 -20.79 45.46
N LEU A 500 7.35 -20.26 45.25
CA LEU A 500 7.79 -19.76 43.95
C LEU A 500 8.52 -20.91 43.24
N GLU A 501 7.99 -21.40 42.13
CA GLU A 501 8.71 -22.36 41.27
C GLU A 501 9.84 -21.62 40.53
N ASN A 502 11.05 -22.22 40.48
CA ASN A 502 12.28 -21.67 39.86
C ASN A 502 12.94 -20.44 40.54
N TRP A 503 12.84 -20.32 41.87
CA TRP A 503 13.60 -19.35 42.66
C TRP A 503 14.71 -20.03 43.49
N PRO A 504 15.97 -19.52 43.50
CA PRO A 504 16.45 -18.26 42.91
C PRO A 504 16.72 -18.36 41.40
N PRO A 505 16.51 -17.28 40.62
CA PRO A 505 16.86 -17.25 39.20
C PRO A 505 18.38 -17.38 39.01
N VAL A 506 18.79 -18.06 37.94
CA VAL A 506 20.19 -18.39 37.60
C VAL A 506 21.12 -17.17 37.50
N SER A 507 20.57 -15.95 37.50
CA SER A 507 21.32 -14.70 37.53
C SER A 507 21.82 -14.27 38.92
N ILE A 508 21.38 -14.89 40.02
CA ILE A 508 21.69 -14.47 41.41
C ILE A 508 22.31 -15.59 42.26
N SER A 509 22.46 -16.81 41.72
CA SER A 509 23.15 -17.93 42.41
C SER A 509 24.67 -17.75 42.49
#